data_AF-A0A8C6WQ49-F1
#
_entry.id   AF-A0A8C6WQ49-F1
#
_cell.length_a   1.000
_cell.length_b   1.000
_cell.length_c   1.000
_cell.angle_alpha   90.00
_cell.angle_beta   90.00
_cell.angle_gamma   90.00
#
_symmetry.space_group_name_H-M   'P 1'
#
loop_
_entity.id
_entity.type
_entity.pdbx_description
1 polymer ?
#
loop_
_entity_poly.entity_id
_entity_poly.type
_entity_poly.pdbx_seq_one_letter_code
_entity_poly.pdbx_strand_id
1 'polypeptide(L)'
;MRLRHASFLTLLLFGLCALVSLSWYTAFSGSRGDVVDVYQREFLALRDRLHSAEQENLRRSKELNLVLDEIKKAIAEKQALKDLNKTWASLSEETRLKLWNVSSSKTVLQLPSILHHLPHLQHPESLQPAVLVGQGRTGVSMVLGVPSVKREVHLYLPDTLTSLMSELSPAEREDCVIVVLVAEADQQYASSVAENLRSLFPAEIQSGLLEVVSPSSHFYPDFSKLRESFGDPKERVRWRTKQNLDYSFLMMYAQSKGTYYVQLEDDIVARPNYFTTMKNFALQQPSEEWMILEFSQLGFIGKMFKSVDLPMIVEFMLMFYKDKPIDWLLDHIMWVKVCNPEKDAKHCDRQKANLRIRFKPSLFQHVGVHSSLAGKIQKLKDKDFGKQNLHKGHINPAAELSSSLKTYQHFTLEKAYQGEDFFWAFTPVSGDFIRMRFFTPVRVERFFFRSGNIEHPGDKLFNTTVEVLPFDNLQAEKEALTDGKEKSPKYHRTEDGFYRIAWFHNGVCEGEVEPSFGPLEAIRLTVITDSPVWVILSEIFIKKVE
;
A
#
# COMPACT_ATOMS: atom_id res chain seq x y z
N MET A 1 87.52 59.38 -0.68
CA MET A 1 86.83 58.06 -0.69
C MET A 1 85.41 58.20 -0.10
N ARG A 2 84.45 58.86 -0.78
CA ARG A 2 83.04 58.91 -0.30
C ARG A 2 81.95 59.00 -1.39
N LEU A 3 82.31 58.95 -2.68
CA LEU A 3 81.36 59.18 -3.78
C LEU A 3 81.08 57.96 -4.69
N ARG A 4 81.62 56.77 -4.39
CA ARG A 4 81.44 55.57 -5.24
C ARG A 4 80.37 54.57 -4.78
N HIS A 5 79.90 54.63 -3.54
CA HIS A 5 78.90 53.67 -3.03
C HIS A 5 77.43 54.11 -3.25
N ALA A 6 77.17 55.41 -3.42
CA ALA A 6 75.81 55.91 -3.60
C ALA A 6 75.20 55.50 -4.96
N SER A 7 75.99 55.55 -6.04
CA SER A 7 75.52 55.24 -7.40
C SER A 7 75.15 53.77 -7.62
N PHE A 8 75.85 52.85 -6.93
CA PHE A 8 75.58 51.42 -7.05
C PHE A 8 74.31 51.02 -6.29
N LEU A 9 74.09 51.63 -5.11
CA LEU A 9 72.88 51.38 -4.31
C LEU A 9 71.63 51.89 -5.03
N THR A 10 71.72 53.06 -5.70
CA THR A 10 70.60 53.58 -6.50
C THR A 10 70.27 52.70 -7.69
N LEU A 11 71.26 52.16 -8.40
CA LEU A 11 71.03 51.25 -9.53
C LEU A 11 70.36 49.93 -9.10
N LEU A 12 70.76 49.39 -7.94
CA LEU A 12 70.14 48.19 -7.38
C LEU A 12 68.69 48.45 -6.94
N LEU A 13 68.41 49.59 -6.31
CA LEU A 13 67.05 49.98 -5.91
C LEU A 13 66.14 50.20 -7.12
N PHE A 14 66.61 50.86 -8.18
CA PHE A 14 65.83 51.03 -9.41
C PHE A 14 65.59 49.69 -10.13
N GLY A 15 66.58 48.78 -10.13
CA GLY A 15 66.41 47.43 -10.68
C GLY A 15 65.38 46.60 -9.92
N LEU A 16 65.40 46.65 -8.59
CA LEU A 16 64.42 45.97 -7.74
C LEU A 16 63.01 46.55 -7.90
N CYS A 17 62.87 47.88 -7.95
CA CYS A 17 61.58 48.51 -8.20
C CYS A 17 61.01 48.13 -9.57
N ALA A 18 61.83 48.09 -10.62
CA ALA A 18 61.40 47.69 -11.95
C ALA A 18 60.90 46.23 -11.98
N LEU A 19 61.62 45.31 -11.34
CA LEU A 19 61.25 43.90 -11.26
C LEU A 19 59.93 43.68 -10.48
N VAL A 20 59.74 44.40 -9.37
CA VAL A 20 58.49 44.34 -8.59
C VAL A 20 57.32 44.91 -9.41
N SER A 21 57.51 46.01 -10.13
CA SER A 21 56.45 46.59 -10.97
C SER A 21 56.08 45.70 -12.17
N LEU A 22 57.04 45.02 -12.79
CA LEU A 22 56.75 44.05 -13.86
C LEU A 22 56.02 42.81 -13.31
N SER A 23 56.47 42.29 -12.17
CA SER A 23 55.80 41.17 -11.49
C SER A 23 54.35 41.52 -11.15
N TRP A 24 54.10 42.69 -10.59
CA TRP A 24 52.74 43.16 -10.27
C TRP A 24 51.88 43.37 -11.51
N TYR A 25 52.44 43.92 -12.59
CA TYR A 25 51.71 44.12 -13.84
C TYR A 25 51.30 42.78 -14.46
N THR A 26 52.21 41.79 -14.51
CA THR A 26 51.90 40.46 -15.04
C THR A 26 50.89 39.68 -14.19
N ALA A 27 50.93 39.81 -12.86
CA ALA A 27 49.96 39.20 -11.96
C ALA A 27 48.56 39.83 -12.09
N PHE A 28 48.49 41.16 -12.26
CA PHE A 28 47.22 41.88 -12.39
C PHE A 28 46.60 41.73 -13.78
N SER A 29 47.40 41.62 -14.85
CA SER A 29 46.90 41.38 -16.20
C SER A 29 46.35 39.97 -16.40
N GLY A 30 46.94 38.95 -15.75
CA GLY A 30 46.46 37.57 -15.81
C GLY A 30 45.09 37.36 -15.16
N SER A 31 44.80 38.07 -14.06
CA SER A 31 43.54 37.92 -13.31
C SER A 31 42.32 38.54 -14.00
N ARG A 32 42.48 39.61 -14.80
CA ARG A 32 41.34 40.29 -15.46
C ARG A 32 40.83 39.57 -16.71
N GLY A 33 41.69 38.85 -17.44
CA GLY A 33 41.27 38.09 -18.63
C GLY A 33 40.45 36.84 -18.28
N ASP A 34 40.83 36.16 -17.20
CA ASP A 34 40.21 34.89 -16.80
C ASP A 34 38.76 35.08 -16.28
N VAL A 35 38.49 36.18 -15.59
CA VAL A 35 37.16 36.47 -15.02
C VAL A 35 36.13 36.77 -16.12
N VAL A 36 36.51 37.50 -17.17
CA VAL A 36 35.61 37.85 -18.28
C VAL A 36 35.28 36.60 -19.12
N ASP A 37 36.27 35.75 -19.36
CA ASP A 37 36.07 34.48 -20.09
C ASP A 37 35.18 33.49 -19.33
N VAL A 38 35.29 33.44 -17.99
CA VAL A 38 34.41 32.62 -17.13
C VAL A 38 32.95 33.09 -17.23
N TYR A 39 32.68 34.39 -17.09
CA TYR A 39 31.32 34.91 -17.21
C TYR A 39 30.73 34.71 -18.61
N GLN A 40 31.54 34.82 -19.65
CA GLN A 40 31.09 34.61 -21.02
C GLN A 40 30.72 33.14 -21.29
N ARG A 41 31.47 32.18 -20.72
CA ARG A 41 31.10 30.75 -20.77
C ARG A 41 29.85 30.44 -19.98
N GLU A 42 29.70 31.00 -18.77
CA GLU A 42 28.49 30.80 -17.97
C GLU A 42 27.25 31.36 -18.66
N PHE A 43 27.36 32.53 -19.30
CA PHE A 43 26.24 33.12 -20.03
C PHE A 43 25.84 32.29 -21.26
N LEU A 44 26.82 31.75 -22.00
CA LEU A 44 26.56 30.83 -23.12
C LEU A 44 25.91 29.53 -22.63
N ALA A 45 26.41 28.94 -21.54
CA ALA A 45 25.83 27.75 -20.94
C ALA A 45 24.40 27.98 -20.43
N LEU A 46 24.11 29.17 -19.88
CA LEU A 46 22.77 29.54 -19.45
C LEU A 46 21.82 29.68 -20.64
N ARG A 47 22.28 30.29 -21.73
CA ARG A 47 21.52 30.45 -22.98
C ARG A 47 21.19 29.10 -23.61
N ASP A 48 22.14 28.17 -23.65
CA ASP A 48 21.91 26.82 -24.18
C ASP A 48 20.92 26.03 -23.32
N ARG A 49 20.99 26.16 -21.99
CA ARG A 49 20.00 25.56 -21.07
C ARG A 49 18.60 26.15 -21.26
N LEU A 50 18.50 27.46 -21.44
CA LEU A 50 17.22 28.13 -21.70
C LEU A 50 16.61 27.64 -23.02
N HIS A 51 17.41 27.57 -24.08
CA HIS A 51 16.96 27.11 -25.39
C HIS A 51 16.53 25.62 -25.36
N SER A 52 17.25 24.77 -24.61
CA SER A 52 16.85 23.38 -24.39
C SER A 52 15.53 23.28 -23.63
N ALA A 53 15.38 24.09 -22.56
CA ALA A 53 14.15 24.14 -21.78
C ALA A 53 12.95 24.63 -22.59
N GLU A 54 13.14 25.63 -23.47
CA GLU A 54 12.08 26.11 -24.38
C GLU A 54 11.66 25.01 -25.38
N GLN A 55 12.61 24.30 -25.97
CA GLN A 55 12.30 23.18 -26.88
C GLN A 55 11.55 22.05 -26.18
N GLU A 56 11.97 21.71 -24.95
CA GLU A 56 11.30 20.68 -24.15
C GLU A 56 9.88 21.13 -23.75
N ASN A 57 9.69 22.40 -23.40
CA ASN A 57 8.38 22.96 -23.08
C ASN A 57 7.45 22.94 -24.30
N LEU A 58 7.97 23.25 -25.49
CA LEU A 58 7.23 23.18 -26.75
C LEU A 58 6.84 21.75 -27.12
N ARG A 59 7.71 20.77 -26.82
CA ARG A 59 7.42 19.34 -26.98
C ARG A 59 6.34 18.89 -26.00
N ARG A 60 6.45 19.22 -24.72
CA ARG A 60 5.42 18.93 -23.69
C ARG A 60 4.08 19.56 -24.03
N SER A 61 4.06 20.77 -24.59
CA SER A 61 2.83 21.42 -25.04
C SER A 61 2.15 20.64 -26.18
N LYS A 62 2.92 20.11 -27.14
CA LYS A 62 2.36 19.24 -28.20
C LYS A 62 1.83 17.92 -27.64
N GLU A 63 2.55 17.30 -26.70
CA GLU A 63 2.11 16.08 -26.03
C GLU A 63 0.83 16.32 -25.20
N LEU A 64 0.74 17.44 -24.47
CA LEU A 64 -0.48 17.85 -23.75
C LEU A 64 -1.68 18.03 -24.67
N ASN A 65 -1.49 18.60 -25.87
CA ASN A 65 -2.57 18.76 -26.84
C ASN A 65 -3.04 17.41 -27.39
N LEU A 66 -2.14 16.45 -27.60
CA LEU A 66 -2.51 15.09 -28.00
C LEU A 66 -3.31 14.39 -26.89
N VAL A 67 -2.86 14.51 -25.63
CA VAL A 67 -3.59 13.97 -24.46
C VAL A 67 -4.96 14.63 -24.33
N LEU A 68 -5.07 15.94 -24.55
CA LEU A 68 -6.34 16.67 -24.52
C LEU A 68 -7.33 16.13 -25.57
N ASP A 69 -6.87 15.84 -26.78
CA ASP A 69 -7.72 15.27 -27.83
C ASP A 69 -8.11 13.81 -27.52
N GLU A 70 -7.22 13.02 -26.93
CA GLU A 70 -7.54 11.67 -26.45
C GLU A 70 -8.60 11.72 -25.32
N ILE A 71 -8.50 12.68 -24.40
CA ILE A 71 -9.50 12.91 -23.35
C ILE A 71 -10.85 13.31 -23.94
N LYS A 72 -10.88 14.21 -24.93
CA LYS A 72 -12.14 14.58 -25.61
C LYS A 72 -12.78 13.36 -26.26
N LYS A 73 -11.98 12.51 -26.91
CA LYS A 73 -12.45 11.26 -27.52
C LYS A 73 -13.00 10.29 -26.48
N ALA A 74 -12.30 10.09 -25.37
CA ALA A 74 -12.75 9.25 -24.27
C ALA A 74 -14.04 9.77 -23.59
N ILE A 75 -14.18 11.09 -23.46
CA ILE A 75 -15.42 11.72 -22.95
C ILE A 75 -16.58 11.49 -23.93
N ALA A 76 -16.36 11.65 -25.23
CA ALA A 76 -17.35 11.40 -26.25
C ALA A 76 -17.78 9.92 -26.29
N GLU A 77 -16.83 8.99 -26.17
CA GLU A 77 -17.12 7.54 -26.07
C GLU A 77 -17.87 7.19 -24.78
N LYS A 78 -17.51 7.80 -23.64
CA LYS A 78 -18.21 7.61 -22.36
C LYS A 78 -19.64 8.16 -22.39
N GLN A 79 -19.86 9.30 -23.04
CA GLN A 79 -21.20 9.85 -23.27
C GLN A 79 -22.01 8.94 -24.20
N ALA A 80 -21.43 8.48 -25.31
CA ALA A 80 -22.06 7.53 -26.21
C ALA A 80 -22.44 6.22 -25.50
N LEU A 81 -21.58 5.68 -24.64
CA LEU A 81 -21.85 4.49 -23.81
C LEU A 81 -22.94 4.73 -22.76
N LYS A 82 -23.00 5.92 -22.16
CA LYS A 82 -24.04 6.30 -21.20
C LYS A 82 -25.41 6.46 -21.87
N ASP A 83 -25.42 7.02 -23.07
CA ASP A 83 -26.62 7.16 -23.90
C ASP A 83 -27.06 5.80 -24.44
N LEU A 84 -26.13 4.94 -24.86
CA LEU A 84 -26.41 3.54 -25.19
C LEU A 84 -27.00 2.77 -24.01
N ASN A 85 -26.47 2.90 -22.79
CA ASN A 85 -26.99 2.22 -21.61
C ASN A 85 -28.38 2.71 -21.20
N LYS A 86 -28.66 4.02 -21.30
CA LYS A 86 -30.01 4.57 -21.07
C LYS A 86 -31.01 4.06 -22.11
N THR A 87 -30.60 4.03 -23.38
CA THR A 87 -31.44 3.55 -24.48
C THR A 87 -31.64 2.03 -24.41
N TRP A 88 -30.62 1.28 -24.00
CA TRP A 88 -30.72 -0.17 -23.71
C TRP A 88 -31.65 -0.44 -22.55
N ALA A 89 -31.57 0.33 -21.46
CA ALA A 89 -32.43 0.21 -20.28
C ALA A 89 -33.92 0.39 -20.60
N SER A 90 -34.26 1.23 -21.58
CA SER A 90 -35.65 1.53 -21.96
C SER A 90 -36.27 0.55 -22.97
N LEU A 91 -35.50 -0.40 -23.51
CA LEU A 91 -35.99 -1.35 -24.51
C LEU A 91 -36.57 -2.61 -23.85
N SER A 92 -37.70 -3.11 -24.36
CA SER A 92 -38.31 -4.37 -23.93
C SER A 92 -37.39 -5.56 -24.24
N GLU A 93 -37.49 -6.64 -23.45
CA GLU A 93 -36.62 -7.83 -23.59
C GLU A 93 -36.66 -8.43 -25.00
N GLU A 94 -37.85 -8.46 -25.61
CA GLU A 94 -38.03 -8.94 -26.99
C GLU A 94 -37.29 -8.07 -28.02
N THR A 95 -37.20 -6.76 -27.77
CA THR A 95 -36.51 -5.82 -28.66
C THR A 95 -35.00 -5.89 -28.45
N ARG A 96 -34.53 -6.13 -27.23
CA ARG A 96 -33.12 -6.38 -26.92
C ARG A 96 -32.61 -7.64 -27.59
N LEU A 97 -33.36 -8.74 -27.52
CA LEU A 97 -33.06 -10.00 -28.22
C LEU A 97 -33.05 -9.82 -29.74
N LYS A 98 -34.00 -9.06 -30.29
CA LYS A 98 -34.02 -8.72 -31.72
C LYS A 98 -32.83 -7.85 -32.13
N LEU A 99 -32.43 -6.86 -31.33
CA LEU A 99 -31.26 -6.01 -31.63
C LEU A 99 -29.94 -6.78 -31.53
N TRP A 100 -29.82 -7.71 -30.59
CA TRP A 100 -28.66 -8.61 -30.48
C TRP A 100 -28.56 -9.53 -31.71
N ASN A 101 -29.70 -10.07 -32.18
CA ASN A 101 -29.76 -10.85 -33.41
C ASN A 101 -29.56 -10.01 -34.68
N VAL A 102 -30.03 -8.76 -34.73
CA VAL A 102 -29.91 -7.86 -35.89
C VAL A 102 -28.49 -7.29 -36.02
N SER A 103 -27.78 -7.05 -34.91
CA SER A 103 -26.36 -6.70 -34.95
C SER A 103 -25.47 -7.88 -35.39
N SER A 104 -25.99 -9.11 -35.31
CA SER A 104 -25.32 -10.34 -35.73
C SER A 104 -25.68 -10.78 -37.16
N SER A 105 -26.74 -10.22 -37.76
CA SER A 105 -27.27 -10.70 -39.06
C SER A 105 -26.83 -9.90 -40.29
N LYS A 106 -26.01 -8.84 -40.13
CA LYS A 106 -25.45 -8.06 -41.25
C LYS A 106 -23.93 -8.03 -41.33
N THR A 107 -23.24 -8.69 -40.40
CA THR A 107 -21.78 -8.81 -40.40
C THR A 107 -21.40 -10.12 -41.08
N VAL A 108 -20.79 -10.04 -42.27
CA VAL A 108 -20.23 -11.20 -42.99
C VAL A 108 -19.13 -11.88 -42.17
N LEU A 109 -18.52 -11.16 -41.22
CA LEU A 109 -17.47 -11.64 -40.33
C LEU A 109 -18.01 -11.82 -38.91
N GLN A 110 -17.78 -13.00 -38.33
CA GLN A 110 -17.97 -13.23 -36.89
C GLN A 110 -16.72 -12.73 -36.15
N LEU A 111 -16.89 -11.74 -35.27
CA LEU A 111 -15.79 -11.21 -34.47
C LEU A 111 -15.44 -12.19 -33.35
N PRO A 112 -14.16 -12.50 -33.12
CA PRO A 112 -13.72 -13.20 -31.92
C PRO A 112 -14.22 -12.50 -30.67
N SER A 113 -14.61 -13.29 -29.67
CA SER A 113 -15.13 -12.80 -28.39
C SER A 113 -14.81 -13.82 -27.33
N ILE A 114 -14.64 -13.37 -26.09
CA ILE A 114 -14.48 -14.25 -24.92
C ILE A 114 -15.58 -15.31 -24.80
N LEU A 115 -16.78 -15.04 -25.36
CA LEU A 115 -17.90 -15.98 -25.40
C LEU A 115 -17.61 -17.22 -26.27
N HIS A 116 -16.62 -17.18 -27.17
CA HIS A 116 -16.19 -18.38 -27.90
C HIS A 116 -15.40 -19.34 -26.99
N HIS A 117 -14.63 -18.79 -26.04
CA HIS A 117 -13.86 -19.58 -25.08
C HIS A 117 -14.72 -20.02 -23.89
N LEU A 118 -15.73 -19.22 -23.53
CA LEU A 118 -16.65 -19.44 -22.42
C LEU A 118 -18.11 -19.27 -22.87
N PRO A 119 -18.65 -20.20 -23.67
CA PRO A 119 -20.00 -20.06 -24.25
C PRO A 119 -21.11 -20.07 -23.21
N HIS A 120 -20.87 -20.66 -22.03
CA HIS A 120 -21.84 -20.65 -20.93
C HIS A 120 -22.08 -19.25 -20.34
N LEU A 121 -21.18 -18.28 -20.58
CA LEU A 121 -21.36 -16.89 -20.15
C LEU A 121 -22.46 -16.13 -20.91
N GLN A 122 -23.05 -16.73 -21.95
CA GLN A 122 -24.24 -16.18 -22.60
C GLN A 122 -25.48 -16.20 -21.68
N HIS A 123 -25.43 -16.93 -20.57
CA HIS A 123 -26.48 -16.90 -19.57
C HIS A 123 -26.53 -15.50 -18.89
N PRO A 124 -27.72 -14.86 -18.76
CA PRO A 124 -27.85 -13.48 -18.26
C PRO A 124 -27.22 -13.23 -16.90
N GLU A 125 -27.24 -14.25 -16.03
CA GLU A 125 -26.71 -14.18 -14.67
C GLU A 125 -25.20 -14.46 -14.56
N SER A 126 -24.54 -14.90 -15.64
CA SER A 126 -23.12 -15.29 -15.58
C SER A 126 -22.19 -14.11 -15.34
N LEU A 127 -22.53 -12.92 -15.87
CA LEU A 127 -21.73 -11.71 -15.76
C LEU A 127 -22.22 -10.77 -14.64
N GLN A 128 -23.25 -11.17 -13.90
CA GLN A 128 -23.72 -10.45 -12.74
C GLN A 128 -23.07 -11.02 -11.47
N PRO A 129 -22.51 -10.17 -10.59
CA PRO A 129 -22.03 -10.63 -9.30
C PRO A 129 -23.20 -11.21 -8.48
N ALA A 130 -22.99 -12.38 -7.84
CA ALA A 130 -23.98 -12.96 -6.91
C ALA A 130 -24.06 -12.18 -5.59
N VAL A 131 -22.96 -11.56 -5.19
CA VAL A 131 -22.86 -10.65 -4.05
C VAL A 131 -22.16 -9.39 -4.54
N LEU A 132 -22.72 -8.24 -4.17
CA LEU A 132 -22.14 -6.94 -4.42
C LEU A 132 -22.46 -6.04 -3.23
N VAL A 133 -21.43 -5.66 -2.46
CA VAL A 133 -21.52 -4.75 -1.33
C VAL A 133 -20.51 -3.63 -1.54
N GLY A 134 -20.95 -2.38 -1.57
CA GLY A 134 -20.09 -1.22 -1.81
C GLY A 134 -20.86 -0.05 -2.43
N GLN A 135 -20.18 1.08 -2.63
CA GLN A 135 -20.78 2.30 -3.20
C GLN A 135 -20.57 2.44 -4.72
N GLY A 136 -19.84 1.53 -5.37
CA GLY A 136 -19.57 1.61 -6.80
C GLY A 136 -18.64 2.77 -7.17
N ARG A 137 -17.65 3.05 -6.32
CA ARG A 137 -16.74 4.19 -6.50
C ARG A 137 -15.92 4.00 -7.79
N THR A 138 -15.74 5.09 -8.54
CA THR A 138 -14.96 5.13 -9.79
C THR A 138 -14.18 6.44 -9.91
N GLY A 139 -13.22 6.51 -10.83
CA GLY A 139 -12.39 7.69 -11.06
C GLY A 139 -11.19 7.82 -10.11
N VAL A 140 -10.81 6.73 -9.45
CA VAL A 140 -9.65 6.69 -8.54
C VAL A 140 -8.34 6.45 -9.30
N SER A 141 -7.21 6.78 -8.69
CA SER A 141 -5.90 6.49 -9.28
C SER A 141 -5.60 4.99 -9.26
N MET A 142 -5.89 4.30 -8.14
CA MET A 142 -5.54 2.88 -7.98
C MET A 142 -6.70 2.04 -7.44
N VAL A 143 -6.87 0.86 -8.05
CA VAL A 143 -7.80 -0.18 -7.61
C VAL A 143 -6.99 -1.37 -7.10
N LEU A 144 -7.15 -1.75 -5.84
CA LEU A 144 -6.48 -2.88 -5.23
C LEU A 144 -7.40 -4.11 -5.27
N GLY A 145 -7.07 -5.09 -6.10
CA GLY A 145 -7.82 -6.34 -6.21
C GLY A 145 -7.31 -7.39 -5.22
N VAL A 146 -8.17 -7.81 -4.28
CA VAL A 146 -7.84 -8.80 -3.24
C VAL A 146 -8.76 -10.02 -3.36
N PRO A 147 -8.36 -11.09 -4.06
CA PRO A 147 -9.12 -12.32 -4.14
C PRO A 147 -8.93 -13.16 -2.87
N SER A 148 -10.02 -13.71 -2.36
CA SER A 148 -10.05 -14.57 -1.18
C SER A 148 -10.85 -15.85 -1.47
N VAL A 149 -10.36 -16.97 -0.95
CA VAL A 149 -11.00 -18.28 -1.03
C VAL A 149 -11.22 -18.84 0.37
N LYS A 150 -12.20 -19.73 0.50
CA LYS A 150 -12.49 -20.42 1.75
C LYS A 150 -11.30 -21.28 2.18
N ARG A 151 -10.82 -21.06 3.41
CA ARG A 151 -9.80 -21.87 4.07
C ARG A 151 -10.38 -22.50 5.34
N GLU A 152 -9.92 -23.69 5.70
CA GLU A 152 -10.41 -24.42 6.88
C GLU A 152 -9.79 -23.92 8.20
N VAL A 153 -8.55 -23.40 8.16
CA VAL A 153 -7.73 -23.20 9.37
C VAL A 153 -7.67 -21.72 9.80
N HIS A 154 -7.34 -20.82 8.88
CA HIS A 154 -7.12 -19.40 9.20
C HIS A 154 -7.72 -18.49 8.14
N LEU A 155 -8.32 -17.38 8.60
CA LEU A 155 -8.86 -16.31 7.76
C LEU A 155 -7.89 -15.11 7.79
N TYR A 156 -7.10 -14.95 6.73
CA TYR A 156 -6.09 -13.88 6.62
C TYR A 156 -6.68 -12.54 6.15
N LEU A 157 -7.83 -12.58 5.47
CA LEU A 157 -8.41 -11.42 4.80
C LEU A 157 -8.61 -10.19 5.71
N PRO A 158 -9.15 -10.30 6.95
CA PRO A 158 -9.32 -9.14 7.82
C PRO A 158 -7.99 -8.46 8.19
N ASP A 159 -6.94 -9.26 8.44
CA ASP A 159 -5.60 -8.74 8.78
C ASP A 159 -4.97 -8.04 7.58
N THR A 160 -5.08 -8.64 6.39
CA THR A 160 -4.64 -8.03 5.12
C THR A 160 -5.34 -6.70 4.86
N LEU A 161 -6.66 -6.66 5.00
CA LEU A 161 -7.43 -5.42 4.80
C LEU A 161 -7.03 -4.36 5.82
N THR A 162 -6.89 -4.74 7.09
CA THR A 162 -6.43 -3.81 8.14
C THR A 162 -5.06 -3.23 7.80
N SER A 163 -4.10 -4.05 7.37
CA SER A 163 -2.78 -3.59 6.94
C SER A 163 -2.83 -2.65 5.73
N LEU A 164 -3.67 -2.96 4.74
CA LEU A 164 -3.79 -2.12 3.54
C LEU A 164 -4.40 -0.76 3.86
N MET A 165 -5.40 -0.71 4.74
CA MET A 165 -6.17 0.49 5.05
C MET A 165 -5.52 1.37 6.12
N SER A 166 -4.76 0.79 7.06
CA SER A 166 -4.06 1.55 8.11
C SER A 166 -2.95 2.43 7.56
N GLU A 167 -2.34 2.03 6.44
CA GLU A 167 -1.23 2.75 5.82
C GLU A 167 -1.68 3.79 4.78
N LEU A 168 -2.99 4.01 4.61
CA LEU A 168 -3.55 5.04 3.73
C LEU A 168 -3.85 6.33 4.50
N SER A 169 -3.30 7.44 4.02
CA SER A 169 -3.70 8.77 4.45
C SER A 169 -5.14 9.11 4.01
N PRO A 170 -5.80 10.11 4.62
CA PRO A 170 -7.15 10.50 4.25
C PRO A 170 -7.33 10.84 2.76
N ALA A 171 -6.34 11.50 2.13
CA ALA A 171 -6.38 11.82 0.71
C ALA A 171 -6.24 10.55 -0.17
N GLU A 172 -5.39 9.61 0.24
CA GLU A 172 -5.23 8.34 -0.48
C GLU A 172 -6.46 7.45 -0.34
N ARG A 173 -7.17 7.50 0.79
CA ARG A 173 -8.45 6.80 0.98
C ARG A 173 -9.53 7.26 0.01
N GLU A 174 -9.52 8.52 -0.42
CA GLU A 174 -10.45 9.02 -1.44
C GLU A 174 -10.02 8.66 -2.87
N ASP A 175 -8.73 8.44 -3.09
CA ASP A 175 -8.11 8.13 -4.38
C ASP A 175 -7.82 6.63 -4.57
N CYS A 176 -8.46 5.79 -3.75
CA CYS A 176 -8.29 4.33 -3.73
C CYS A 176 -9.65 3.61 -3.68
N VAL A 177 -9.71 2.43 -4.29
CA VAL A 177 -10.76 1.43 -4.06
C VAL A 177 -10.10 0.07 -3.85
N ILE A 178 -10.48 -0.63 -2.79
CA ILE A 178 -10.11 -2.00 -2.51
C ILE A 178 -11.30 -2.89 -2.90
N VAL A 179 -11.11 -3.74 -3.90
CA VAL A 179 -12.13 -4.70 -4.34
C VAL A 179 -11.74 -6.08 -3.84
N VAL A 180 -12.53 -6.60 -2.90
CA VAL A 180 -12.41 -7.96 -2.40
C VAL A 180 -13.25 -8.89 -3.28
N LEU A 181 -12.61 -9.84 -3.95
CA LEU A 181 -13.31 -10.93 -4.61
C LEU A 181 -13.43 -12.13 -3.66
N VAL A 182 -14.64 -12.44 -3.22
CA VAL A 182 -14.92 -13.73 -2.58
C VAL A 182 -15.06 -14.76 -3.70
N ALA A 183 -13.99 -15.48 -3.97
CA ALA A 183 -13.87 -16.41 -5.08
C ALA A 183 -14.51 -17.77 -4.74
N GLU A 184 -15.78 -17.76 -4.32
CA GLU A 184 -16.54 -18.97 -3.98
C GLU A 184 -17.84 -19.01 -4.79
N ALA A 185 -18.23 -20.22 -5.21
CA ALA A 185 -19.51 -20.42 -5.93
C ALA A 185 -20.70 -20.55 -4.97
N ASP A 186 -20.45 -20.82 -3.69
CA ASP A 186 -21.48 -20.89 -2.65
C ASP A 186 -21.90 -19.46 -2.24
N GLN A 187 -23.10 -19.07 -2.67
CA GLN A 187 -23.66 -17.75 -2.39
C GLN A 187 -23.92 -17.51 -0.90
N GLN A 188 -24.26 -18.54 -0.12
CA GLN A 188 -24.49 -18.39 1.32
C GLN A 188 -23.18 -18.09 2.04
N TYR A 189 -22.12 -18.83 1.70
CA TYR A 189 -20.79 -18.53 2.21
C TYR A 189 -20.34 -17.12 1.80
N ALA A 190 -20.44 -16.78 0.52
CA ALA A 190 -20.04 -15.46 0.03
C ALA A 190 -20.79 -14.31 0.72
N SER A 191 -22.10 -14.48 0.94
CA SER A 191 -22.91 -13.51 1.67
C SER A 191 -22.48 -13.40 3.14
N SER A 192 -22.17 -14.50 3.81
CA SER A 192 -21.71 -14.45 5.20
C SER A 192 -20.35 -13.77 5.36
N VAL A 193 -19.43 -13.95 4.41
CA VAL A 193 -18.15 -13.22 4.38
C VAL A 193 -18.39 -11.72 4.16
N ALA A 194 -19.26 -11.35 3.21
CA ALA A 194 -19.58 -9.96 2.96
C ALA A 194 -20.22 -9.27 4.17
N GLU A 195 -21.12 -9.96 4.88
CA GLU A 195 -21.73 -9.47 6.12
C GLU A 195 -20.73 -9.29 7.26
N ASN A 196 -19.78 -10.23 7.40
CA ASN A 196 -18.69 -10.11 8.37
C ASN A 196 -17.78 -8.91 8.04
N LEU A 197 -17.39 -8.73 6.77
CA LEU A 197 -16.61 -7.55 6.38
C LEU A 197 -17.38 -6.24 6.60
N ARG A 198 -18.70 -6.26 6.42
CA ARG A 198 -19.56 -5.10 6.70
C ARG A 198 -19.63 -4.74 8.18
N SER A 199 -19.59 -5.73 9.08
CA SER A 199 -19.55 -5.47 10.51
C SER A 199 -18.17 -5.01 10.98
N LEU A 200 -17.09 -5.51 10.38
CA LEU A 200 -15.71 -5.15 10.73
C LEU A 200 -15.29 -3.78 10.16
N PHE A 201 -15.72 -3.43 8.95
CA PHE A 201 -15.29 -2.22 8.22
C PHE A 201 -16.47 -1.37 7.71
N PRO A 202 -17.41 -0.96 8.59
CA PRO A 202 -18.61 -0.26 8.16
C PRO A 202 -18.30 1.11 7.52
N ALA A 203 -17.31 1.83 8.05
CA ALA A 203 -16.93 3.16 7.55
C ALA A 203 -16.27 3.07 6.17
N GLU A 204 -15.43 2.07 5.93
CA GLU A 204 -14.74 1.86 4.67
C GLU A 204 -15.69 1.40 3.56
N ILE A 205 -16.68 0.57 3.88
CA ILE A 205 -17.76 0.23 2.93
C ILE A 205 -18.64 1.44 2.64
N GLN A 206 -19.02 2.22 3.66
CA GLN A 206 -19.90 3.37 3.49
C GLN A 206 -19.24 4.50 2.70
N SER A 207 -17.94 4.74 2.91
CA SER A 207 -17.18 5.71 2.11
C SER A 207 -17.01 5.26 0.65
N GLY A 208 -17.03 3.96 0.40
CA GLY A 208 -16.73 3.38 -0.91
C GLY A 208 -15.24 3.09 -1.12
N LEU A 209 -14.44 3.09 -0.05
CA LEU A 209 -13.06 2.60 -0.08
C LEU A 209 -13.02 1.08 -0.24
N LEU A 210 -13.92 0.34 0.43
CA LEU A 210 -13.98 -1.11 0.38
C LEU A 210 -15.23 -1.59 -0.36
N GLU A 211 -15.05 -2.50 -1.31
CA GLU A 211 -16.12 -3.19 -2.03
C GLU A 211 -15.90 -4.70 -1.96
N VAL A 212 -16.99 -5.45 -1.82
CA VAL A 212 -16.99 -6.92 -1.78
C VAL A 212 -17.84 -7.44 -2.92
N VAL A 213 -17.26 -8.31 -3.74
CA VAL A 213 -17.93 -8.95 -4.87
C VAL A 213 -17.74 -10.45 -4.85
N SER A 214 -18.72 -11.19 -5.35
CA SER A 214 -18.65 -12.63 -5.58
C SER A 214 -19.15 -12.96 -6.98
N PRO A 215 -18.49 -13.84 -7.74
CA PRO A 215 -18.98 -14.28 -9.02
C PRO A 215 -20.23 -15.15 -8.85
N SER A 216 -21.11 -15.14 -9.85
CA SER A 216 -22.21 -16.10 -9.96
C SER A 216 -21.68 -17.52 -10.15
N SER A 217 -22.41 -18.53 -9.67
CA SER A 217 -22.08 -19.93 -9.96
C SER A 217 -22.09 -20.21 -11.48
N HIS A 218 -22.91 -19.47 -12.23
CA HIS A 218 -22.99 -19.51 -13.70
C HIS A 218 -21.78 -18.88 -14.40
N PHE A 219 -20.90 -18.18 -13.68
CA PHE A 219 -19.65 -17.67 -14.26
C PHE A 219 -18.67 -18.81 -14.54
N TYR A 220 -18.68 -19.85 -13.70
CA TYR A 220 -17.74 -20.96 -13.81
C TYR A 220 -18.24 -22.04 -14.79
N PRO A 221 -17.35 -22.61 -15.62
CA PRO A 221 -17.67 -23.76 -16.44
C PRO A 221 -17.72 -25.03 -15.60
N ASP A 222 -18.26 -26.10 -16.19
CA ASP A 222 -18.14 -27.45 -15.63
C ASP A 222 -16.67 -27.91 -15.63
N PHE A 223 -16.09 -28.02 -14.44
CA PHE A 223 -14.70 -28.44 -14.24
C PHE A 223 -14.49 -29.96 -14.33
N SER A 224 -15.55 -30.78 -14.35
CA SER A 224 -15.43 -32.24 -14.36
C SER A 224 -14.72 -32.78 -15.60
N LYS A 225 -14.77 -32.01 -16.70
CA LYS A 225 -14.20 -32.35 -18.02
C LYS A 225 -12.75 -31.88 -18.19
N LEU A 226 -12.12 -31.32 -17.15
CA LEU A 226 -10.73 -30.90 -17.22
C LEU A 226 -9.80 -32.10 -17.39
N ARG A 227 -8.82 -31.94 -18.28
CA ARG A 227 -7.78 -32.95 -18.54
C ARG A 227 -6.60 -32.71 -17.62
N GLU A 228 -6.03 -33.78 -17.10
CA GLU A 228 -4.76 -33.71 -16.37
C GLU A 228 -3.63 -33.24 -17.30
N SER A 229 -2.66 -32.53 -16.73
CA SER A 229 -1.59 -31.88 -17.47
C SER A 229 -0.38 -31.67 -16.57
N PHE A 230 0.84 -31.66 -17.12
CA PHE A 230 2.08 -31.42 -16.36
C PHE A 230 2.32 -32.38 -15.18
N GLY A 231 1.65 -33.55 -15.19
CA GLY A 231 1.68 -34.50 -14.06
C GLY A 231 0.87 -34.05 -12.85
N ASP A 232 0.08 -32.98 -12.96
CA ASP A 232 -0.76 -32.49 -11.88
C ASP A 232 -2.05 -33.32 -11.76
N PRO A 233 -2.49 -33.67 -10.53
CA PRO A 233 -3.78 -34.32 -10.32
C PRO A 233 -4.94 -33.40 -10.70
N LYS A 234 -6.11 -33.96 -11.01
CA LYS A 234 -7.33 -33.19 -11.37
C LYS A 234 -7.64 -32.03 -10.42
N GLU A 235 -7.50 -32.21 -9.12
CA GLU A 235 -7.77 -31.14 -8.14
C GLU A 235 -6.84 -29.94 -8.31
N ARG A 236 -5.55 -30.18 -8.59
CA ARG A 236 -4.58 -29.12 -8.86
C ARG A 236 -4.87 -28.43 -10.20
N VAL A 237 -5.27 -29.19 -11.22
CA VAL A 237 -5.69 -28.63 -12.51
C VAL A 237 -6.95 -27.78 -12.37
N ARG A 238 -7.94 -28.25 -11.59
CA ARG A 238 -9.14 -27.49 -11.26
C ARG A 238 -8.79 -26.21 -10.52
N TRP A 239 -7.94 -26.29 -9.50
CA TRP A 239 -7.50 -25.14 -8.72
C TRP A 239 -6.86 -24.06 -9.60
N ARG A 240 -5.87 -24.40 -10.43
CA ARG A 240 -5.19 -23.42 -11.32
C ARG A 240 -6.12 -22.87 -12.41
N THR A 241 -7.06 -23.69 -12.90
CA THR A 241 -8.05 -23.26 -13.91
C THR A 241 -9.04 -22.26 -13.31
N LYS A 242 -9.52 -22.54 -12.09
CA LYS A 242 -10.42 -21.65 -11.36
C LYS A 242 -9.72 -20.32 -11.03
N GLN A 243 -8.47 -20.36 -10.56
CA GLN A 243 -7.70 -19.15 -10.27
C GLN A 243 -7.59 -18.19 -11.48
N ASN A 244 -7.38 -18.74 -12.69
CA ASN A 244 -7.39 -17.93 -13.91
C ASN A 244 -8.72 -17.19 -14.13
N LEU A 245 -9.84 -17.87 -13.87
CA LEU A 245 -11.18 -17.27 -13.98
C LEU A 245 -11.43 -16.24 -12.88
N ASP A 246 -11.01 -16.53 -11.64
CA ASP A 246 -11.16 -15.62 -10.50
C ASP A 246 -10.47 -14.28 -10.76
N TYR A 247 -9.20 -14.32 -11.18
CA TYR A 247 -8.44 -13.09 -11.46
C TYR A 247 -9.00 -12.36 -12.67
N SER A 248 -9.45 -13.10 -13.70
CA SER A 248 -10.11 -12.49 -14.86
C SER A 248 -11.39 -11.76 -14.46
N PHE A 249 -12.23 -12.37 -13.61
CA PHE A 249 -13.44 -11.72 -13.09
C PHE A 249 -13.11 -10.42 -12.36
N LEU A 250 -12.13 -10.47 -11.45
CA LEU A 250 -11.72 -9.30 -10.66
C LEU A 250 -11.17 -8.18 -11.54
N MET A 251 -10.33 -8.50 -12.52
CA MET A 251 -9.80 -7.53 -13.49
C MET A 251 -10.92 -6.91 -14.34
N MET A 252 -11.86 -7.72 -14.84
CA MET A 252 -13.02 -7.21 -15.60
C MET A 252 -13.88 -6.27 -14.76
N TYR A 253 -14.14 -6.62 -13.49
CA TYR A 253 -14.92 -5.78 -12.58
C TYR A 253 -14.20 -4.47 -12.24
N ALA A 254 -12.88 -4.52 -12.02
CA ALA A 254 -12.07 -3.39 -11.61
C ALA A 254 -11.73 -2.41 -12.76
N GLN A 255 -11.79 -2.85 -14.01
CA GLN A 255 -11.32 -2.12 -15.19
C GLN A 255 -11.81 -0.67 -15.27
N SER A 256 -13.10 -0.45 -14.99
CA SER A 256 -13.72 0.88 -15.14
C SER A 256 -13.55 1.81 -13.93
N LYS A 257 -12.93 1.33 -12.85
CA LYS A 257 -12.91 2.03 -11.56
C LYS A 257 -11.76 2.99 -11.39
N GLY A 258 -10.58 2.71 -11.96
CA GLY A 258 -9.42 3.57 -11.77
C GLY A 258 -8.37 3.47 -12.87
N THR A 259 -7.34 4.29 -12.75
CA THR A 259 -6.27 4.40 -13.76
C THR A 259 -5.36 3.17 -13.77
N TYR A 260 -5.02 2.68 -12.58
CA TYR A 260 -4.21 1.49 -12.39
C TYR A 260 -4.96 0.41 -11.60
N TYR A 261 -4.72 -0.84 -11.97
CA TYR A 261 -5.17 -2.01 -11.23
C TYR A 261 -3.97 -2.70 -10.61
N VAL A 262 -4.05 -3.01 -9.31
CA VAL A 262 -3.01 -3.75 -8.58
C VAL A 262 -3.58 -5.06 -8.10
N GLN A 263 -3.01 -6.16 -8.58
CA GLN A 263 -3.35 -7.50 -8.14
C GLN A 263 -2.62 -7.84 -6.84
N LEU A 264 -3.38 -8.21 -5.82
CA LEU A 264 -2.88 -8.66 -4.51
C LEU A 264 -3.42 -10.06 -4.18
N GLU A 265 -3.10 -10.54 -2.98
CA GLU A 265 -3.63 -11.77 -2.36
C GLU A 265 -4.20 -11.43 -0.98
N ASP A 266 -4.98 -12.33 -0.38
CA ASP A 266 -5.67 -12.08 0.90
C ASP A 266 -4.82 -12.41 2.14
N ASP A 267 -3.55 -12.76 1.97
CA ASP A 267 -2.60 -13.14 3.02
C ASP A 267 -1.28 -12.36 2.91
N ILE A 268 -1.39 -11.05 2.77
CA ILE A 268 -0.25 -10.13 2.63
C ILE A 268 -0.27 -9.01 3.68
N VAL A 269 0.91 -8.47 3.93
CA VAL A 269 1.08 -7.23 4.70
C VAL A 269 1.78 -6.19 3.84
N ALA A 270 1.29 -4.96 3.89
CA ALA A 270 1.80 -3.82 3.15
C ALA A 270 2.82 -3.01 3.96
N ARG A 271 3.79 -2.41 3.26
CA ARG A 271 4.69 -1.42 3.86
C ARG A 271 4.00 -0.06 4.05
N PRO A 272 4.45 0.75 5.01
CA PRO A 272 4.04 2.14 5.10
C PRO A 272 4.29 2.91 3.80
N ASN A 273 3.38 3.83 3.47
CA ASN A 273 3.41 4.66 2.26
C ASN A 273 3.43 3.86 0.94
N TYR A 274 2.97 2.61 0.92
CA TYR A 274 2.97 1.80 -0.29
C TYR A 274 2.19 2.49 -1.42
N PHE A 275 1.05 3.12 -1.11
CA PHE A 275 0.18 3.77 -2.10
C PHE A 275 0.93 4.90 -2.83
N THR A 276 1.40 5.92 -2.10
CA THR A 276 2.16 7.02 -2.68
C THR A 276 3.41 6.53 -3.42
N THR A 277 4.10 5.53 -2.87
CA THR A 277 5.30 4.95 -3.51
C THR A 277 4.96 4.32 -4.87
N MET A 278 3.92 3.48 -4.93
CA MET A 278 3.47 2.85 -6.17
C MET A 278 3.01 3.88 -7.20
N LYS A 279 2.20 4.87 -6.77
CA LYS A 279 1.68 5.92 -7.65
C LYS A 279 2.80 6.75 -8.26
N ASN A 280 3.75 7.21 -7.45
CA ASN A 280 4.88 7.99 -7.93
C ASN A 280 5.79 7.17 -8.84
N PHE A 281 6.03 5.90 -8.52
CA PHE A 281 6.82 5.02 -9.36
C PHE A 281 6.19 4.83 -10.75
N ALA A 282 4.87 4.62 -10.81
CA ALA A 282 4.14 4.49 -12.07
C ALA A 282 4.19 5.78 -12.90
N LEU A 283 4.01 6.95 -12.27
CA LEU A 283 4.08 8.26 -12.93
C LEU A 283 5.48 8.60 -13.46
N GLN A 284 6.54 8.03 -12.88
CA GLN A 284 7.91 8.20 -13.34
C GLN A 284 8.23 7.33 -14.58
N GLN A 285 7.45 6.28 -14.84
CA GLN A 285 7.67 5.43 -16.01
C GLN A 285 7.00 6.04 -17.26
N PRO A 286 7.65 5.98 -18.44
CA PRO A 286 7.01 6.34 -19.71
C PRO A 286 5.78 5.45 -19.96
N SER A 287 4.63 6.06 -20.29
CA SER A 287 3.35 5.34 -20.39
C SER A 287 3.33 4.18 -21.41
N GLU A 288 4.12 4.29 -22.48
CA GLU A 288 4.15 3.33 -23.60
C GLU A 288 5.15 2.17 -23.42
N GLU A 289 6.07 2.26 -22.45
CA GLU A 289 7.21 1.34 -22.39
C GLU A 289 6.99 0.11 -21.51
N TRP A 290 6.06 0.20 -20.55
CA TRP A 290 5.83 -0.87 -19.58
C TRP A 290 4.44 -1.50 -19.69
N MET A 291 4.38 -2.79 -19.32
CA MET A 291 3.14 -3.57 -19.21
C MET A 291 2.83 -3.90 -17.74
N ILE A 292 3.86 -4.16 -16.92
CA ILE A 292 3.69 -4.57 -15.53
C ILE A 292 4.69 -3.84 -14.65
N LEU A 293 4.23 -3.23 -13.55
CA LEU A 293 5.10 -2.81 -12.47
C LEU A 293 5.00 -3.80 -11.31
N GLU A 294 6.13 -4.34 -10.88
CA GLU A 294 6.20 -5.34 -9.81
C GLU A 294 6.65 -4.72 -8.49
N PHE A 295 5.81 -4.87 -7.45
CA PHE A 295 6.07 -4.43 -6.08
C PHE A 295 6.25 -5.60 -5.10
N SER A 296 6.19 -6.84 -5.60
CA SER A 296 6.57 -8.06 -4.90
C SER A 296 7.23 -9.02 -5.87
N GLN A 297 8.15 -9.82 -5.36
CA GLN A 297 8.89 -10.85 -6.06
C GLN A 297 8.14 -12.19 -6.07
N LEU A 298 7.14 -12.33 -5.19
CA LEU A 298 6.42 -13.57 -4.94
C LEU A 298 5.17 -13.66 -5.81
N GLY A 299 5.16 -14.64 -6.71
CA GLY A 299 3.97 -15.06 -7.46
C GLY A 299 3.30 -13.90 -8.21
N PHE A 300 1.98 -13.80 -8.03
CA PHE A 300 1.12 -12.82 -8.69
C PHE A 300 0.79 -11.59 -7.82
N ILE A 301 1.45 -11.48 -6.66
CA ILE A 301 1.26 -10.39 -5.69
C ILE A 301 1.92 -9.11 -6.19
N GLY A 302 1.28 -7.97 -5.94
CA GLY A 302 1.86 -6.66 -6.17
C GLY A 302 2.14 -6.37 -7.64
N LYS A 303 1.32 -6.91 -8.54
CA LYS A 303 1.41 -6.66 -9.98
C LYS A 303 0.47 -5.54 -10.36
N MET A 304 1.04 -4.41 -10.76
CA MET A 304 0.28 -3.26 -11.23
C MET A 304 0.22 -3.26 -12.76
N PHE A 305 -0.98 -2.96 -13.26
CA PHE A 305 -1.32 -2.84 -14.66
C PHE A 305 -2.02 -1.50 -14.91
N LYS A 306 -1.88 -0.96 -16.12
CA LYS A 306 -2.78 0.08 -16.60
C LYS A 306 -4.17 -0.53 -16.81
N SER A 307 -5.22 0.09 -16.27
CA SER A 307 -6.58 -0.45 -16.43
C SER A 307 -7.03 -0.55 -17.88
N VAL A 308 -6.51 0.34 -18.74
CA VAL A 308 -6.75 0.32 -20.20
C VAL A 308 -6.18 -0.92 -20.89
N ASP A 309 -5.15 -1.55 -20.32
CA ASP A 309 -4.51 -2.75 -20.88
C ASP A 309 -5.18 -4.05 -20.40
N LEU A 310 -6.04 -3.98 -19.38
CA LEU A 310 -6.69 -5.16 -18.80
C LEU A 310 -7.52 -5.98 -19.79
N PRO A 311 -8.28 -5.41 -20.75
CA PRO A 311 -9.03 -6.23 -21.72
C PRO A 311 -8.15 -7.23 -22.47
N MET A 312 -7.00 -6.78 -22.99
CA MET A 312 -6.07 -7.64 -23.71
C MET A 312 -5.49 -8.73 -22.81
N ILE A 313 -5.16 -8.37 -21.56
CA ILE A 313 -4.61 -9.30 -20.57
C ILE A 313 -5.65 -10.38 -20.22
N VAL A 314 -6.88 -9.95 -19.91
CA VAL A 314 -7.99 -10.85 -19.58
C VAL A 314 -8.32 -11.76 -20.75
N GLU A 315 -8.43 -11.24 -21.97
CA GLU A 315 -8.69 -12.05 -23.16
C GLU A 315 -7.64 -13.14 -23.34
N PHE A 316 -6.36 -12.81 -23.21
CA PHE A 316 -5.29 -13.81 -23.29
C PHE A 316 -5.38 -14.87 -22.18
N MET A 317 -5.68 -14.45 -20.94
CA MET A 317 -5.87 -15.37 -19.82
C MET A 317 -7.05 -16.33 -20.09
N LEU A 318 -8.16 -15.80 -20.60
CA LEU A 318 -9.37 -16.58 -20.92
C LEU A 318 -9.20 -17.49 -22.14
N MET A 319 -8.33 -17.15 -23.10
CA MET A 319 -7.99 -18.04 -24.22
C MET A 319 -7.36 -19.35 -23.74
N PHE A 320 -6.51 -19.29 -22.71
CA PHE A 320 -5.67 -20.41 -22.26
C PHE A 320 -5.92 -20.83 -20.80
N TYR A 321 -7.08 -20.48 -20.24
CA TYR A 321 -7.37 -20.62 -18.81
C TYR A 321 -7.32 -22.07 -18.30
N LYS A 322 -7.54 -23.07 -19.17
CA LYS A 322 -7.42 -24.50 -18.84
C LYS A 322 -5.98 -25.02 -18.98
N ASP A 323 -5.17 -24.35 -19.79
CA ASP A 323 -3.92 -24.92 -20.29
C ASP A 323 -2.74 -24.63 -19.38
N LYS A 324 -2.68 -23.45 -18.75
CA LYS A 324 -1.54 -23.05 -17.91
C LYS A 324 -1.98 -22.24 -16.67
N PRO A 325 -1.21 -22.27 -15.58
CA PRO A 325 -1.45 -21.38 -14.44
C PRO A 325 -1.18 -19.91 -14.80
N ILE A 326 -1.76 -18.99 -14.02
CA ILE A 326 -1.78 -17.56 -14.33
C ILE A 326 -0.39 -16.94 -14.49
N ASP A 327 0.56 -17.29 -13.62
CA ASP A 327 1.93 -16.76 -13.66
C ASP A 327 2.62 -17.08 -14.99
N TRP A 328 2.35 -18.27 -15.53
CA TRP A 328 2.91 -18.72 -16.80
C TRP A 328 2.23 -18.04 -17.97
N LEU A 329 0.92 -17.84 -17.89
CA LEU A 329 0.18 -17.10 -18.92
C LEU A 329 0.71 -15.67 -19.01
N LEU A 330 0.94 -15.01 -17.89
CA LEU A 330 1.51 -13.67 -17.86
C LEU A 330 2.92 -13.62 -18.47
N ASP A 331 3.78 -14.59 -18.14
CA ASP A 331 5.10 -14.72 -18.77
C ASP A 331 5.02 -14.96 -20.28
N HIS A 332 4.04 -15.75 -20.72
CA HIS A 332 3.79 -16.00 -22.14
C HIS A 332 3.30 -14.76 -22.88
N ILE A 333 2.47 -13.89 -22.28
CA ILE A 333 2.09 -12.62 -22.92
C ILE A 333 3.35 -11.80 -23.23
N MET A 334 4.26 -11.68 -22.26
CA MET A 334 5.51 -10.96 -22.47
C MET A 334 6.40 -11.65 -23.51
N TRP A 335 6.49 -12.99 -23.48
CA TRP A 335 7.25 -13.74 -24.46
C TRP A 335 6.76 -13.45 -25.89
N VAL A 336 5.45 -13.52 -26.11
CA VAL A 336 4.84 -13.25 -27.43
C VAL A 336 5.05 -11.80 -27.86
N LYS A 337 5.03 -10.84 -26.93
CA LYS A 337 5.19 -9.42 -27.25
C LYS A 337 6.61 -9.02 -27.66
N VAL A 338 7.65 -9.57 -27.03
CA VAL A 338 9.01 -9.02 -27.18
C VAL A 338 10.13 -10.03 -27.39
N CYS A 339 9.89 -11.33 -27.22
CA CYS A 339 10.95 -12.31 -27.41
C CYS A 339 11.08 -12.70 -28.88
N ASN A 340 12.29 -12.55 -29.42
CA ASN A 340 12.63 -13.04 -30.75
C ASN A 340 13.07 -14.53 -30.66
N PRO A 341 12.36 -15.47 -31.31
CA PRO A 341 12.70 -16.90 -31.29
C PRO A 341 14.09 -17.23 -31.88
N GLU A 342 14.65 -16.35 -32.71
CA GLU A 342 15.98 -16.52 -33.31
C GLU A 342 17.12 -16.06 -32.39
N LYS A 343 16.80 -15.50 -31.22
CA LYS A 343 17.78 -15.02 -30.24
C LYS A 343 17.79 -15.87 -28.98
N ASP A 344 18.84 -15.71 -28.20
CA ASP A 344 19.05 -16.47 -26.98
C ASP A 344 18.09 -16.06 -25.85
N ALA A 345 18.01 -16.92 -24.83
CA ALA A 345 17.17 -16.68 -23.66
C ALA A 345 17.53 -15.37 -22.95
N LYS A 346 18.81 -15.01 -22.88
CA LYS A 346 19.26 -13.75 -22.26
C LYS A 346 18.73 -12.53 -23.00
N HIS A 347 18.63 -12.58 -24.32
CA HIS A 347 17.98 -11.52 -25.07
C HIS A 347 16.52 -11.38 -24.66
N CYS A 348 15.76 -12.48 -24.65
CA CYS A 348 14.36 -12.50 -24.23
C CYS A 348 14.17 -11.97 -22.81
N ASP A 349 14.99 -12.41 -21.84
CA ASP A 349 14.91 -11.97 -20.45
C ASP A 349 15.12 -10.46 -20.30
N ARG A 350 16.08 -9.89 -21.04
CA ARG A 350 16.29 -8.43 -21.05
C ARG A 350 15.10 -7.68 -21.65
N GLN A 351 14.52 -8.19 -22.73
CA GLN A 351 13.35 -7.56 -23.34
C GLN A 351 12.13 -7.62 -22.40
N LYS A 352 11.90 -8.77 -21.76
CA LYS A 352 10.86 -8.92 -20.73
C LYS A 352 11.08 -7.97 -19.55
N ALA A 353 12.32 -7.77 -19.12
CA ALA A 353 12.66 -6.85 -18.02
C ALA A 353 12.35 -5.38 -18.33
N ASN A 354 12.32 -4.98 -19.61
CA ASN A 354 11.91 -3.62 -19.99
C ASN A 354 10.38 -3.44 -19.90
N LEU A 355 9.59 -4.48 -20.22
CA LEU A 355 8.13 -4.47 -20.06
C LEU A 355 7.67 -4.67 -18.62
N ARG A 356 8.44 -5.44 -17.85
CA ARG A 356 8.16 -5.82 -16.46
C ARG A 356 9.18 -5.16 -15.54
N ILE A 357 8.87 -3.94 -15.15
CA ILE A 357 9.77 -3.10 -14.36
C ILE A 357 9.51 -3.36 -12.89
N ARG A 358 10.58 -3.67 -12.16
CA ARG A 358 10.49 -4.05 -10.76
C ARG A 358 10.92 -2.93 -9.83
N PHE A 359 10.06 -2.60 -8.87
CA PHE A 359 10.37 -1.71 -7.77
C PHE A 359 11.15 -2.44 -6.67
N LYS A 360 12.12 -1.74 -6.07
CA LYS A 360 12.86 -2.22 -4.90
C LYS A 360 12.97 -1.10 -3.86
N PRO A 361 12.76 -1.39 -2.57
CA PRO A 361 12.42 -2.70 -1.97
C PRO A 361 10.98 -3.14 -2.22
N SER A 362 10.67 -4.43 -2.06
CA SER A 362 9.28 -4.93 -2.19
C SER A 362 8.36 -4.24 -1.18
N LEU A 363 7.13 -3.95 -1.58
CA LEU A 363 6.11 -3.26 -0.78
C LEU A 363 5.11 -4.20 -0.11
N PHE A 364 5.06 -5.46 -0.53
CA PHE A 364 4.15 -6.46 0.01
C PHE A 364 4.92 -7.73 0.40
N GLN A 365 4.48 -8.36 1.50
CA GLN A 365 5.01 -9.64 1.97
C GLN A 365 3.88 -10.61 2.22
N HIS A 366 3.99 -11.80 1.63
CA HIS A 366 3.11 -12.91 1.90
C HIS A 366 3.34 -13.45 3.32
N VAL A 367 2.30 -13.49 4.14
CA VAL A 367 2.32 -13.97 5.53
C VAL A 367 1.51 -15.26 5.72
N GLY A 368 0.75 -15.68 4.70
CA GLY A 368 0.00 -16.93 4.73
C GLY A 368 0.89 -18.15 4.93
N VAL A 369 0.65 -18.93 5.97
CA VAL A 369 1.33 -20.22 6.20
C VAL A 369 0.57 -21.34 5.50
N HIS A 370 -0.76 -21.24 5.46
CA HIS A 370 -1.64 -22.21 4.80
C HIS A 370 -2.10 -21.68 3.44
N SER A 371 -1.64 -22.36 2.39
CA SER A 371 -1.99 -22.07 1.01
C SER A 371 -3.48 -22.29 0.74
N SER A 372 -4.02 -21.57 -0.23
CA SER A 372 -5.35 -21.82 -0.82
C SER A 372 -5.47 -23.20 -1.47
N LEU A 373 -4.36 -23.77 -1.95
CA LEU A 373 -4.28 -25.20 -2.29
C LEU A 373 -4.18 -26.06 -1.01
N ALA A 374 -5.20 -26.88 -0.76
CA ALA A 374 -5.29 -27.72 0.43
C ALA A 374 -4.03 -28.57 0.69
N GLY A 375 -3.58 -28.59 1.94
CA GLY A 375 -2.40 -29.36 2.38
C GLY A 375 -1.03 -28.73 2.05
N LYS A 376 -0.98 -27.63 1.29
CA LYS A 376 0.28 -26.94 0.98
C LYS A 376 0.63 -25.89 2.05
N ILE A 377 1.80 -26.04 2.66
CA ILE A 377 2.36 -25.05 3.59
C ILE A 377 3.28 -24.12 2.81
N GLN A 378 3.07 -22.80 2.93
CA GLN A 378 3.88 -21.78 2.28
C GLN A 378 4.72 -21.04 3.34
N LYS A 379 6.05 -21.06 3.18
CA LYS A 379 7.00 -20.37 4.09
C LYS A 379 7.90 -19.38 3.35
N LEU A 380 7.58 -19.06 2.10
CA LEU A 380 8.39 -18.17 1.28
C LEU A 380 8.28 -16.73 1.82
N LYS A 381 9.44 -16.13 2.10
CA LYS A 381 9.58 -14.69 2.36
C LYS A 381 10.20 -14.01 1.15
N ASP A 382 9.80 -12.77 0.86
CA ASP A 382 10.38 -11.99 -0.24
C ASP A 382 11.74 -11.44 0.21
N LYS A 383 12.79 -11.80 -0.53
CA LYS A 383 14.17 -11.42 -0.21
C LYS A 383 14.39 -9.91 -0.23
N ASP A 384 13.65 -9.18 -1.07
CA ASP A 384 13.80 -7.74 -1.25
C ASP A 384 12.82 -6.93 -0.38
N PHE A 385 11.99 -7.59 0.44
CA PHE A 385 11.14 -6.93 1.43
C PHE A 385 11.91 -6.51 2.70
N GLY A 386 13.22 -6.81 2.78
CA GLY A 386 14.10 -6.39 3.89
C GLY A 386 13.74 -6.99 5.26
N LYS A 387 14.54 -6.67 6.29
CA LYS A 387 14.13 -6.89 7.68
C LYS A 387 13.09 -5.81 8.02
N GLN A 388 11.89 -6.23 8.37
CA GLN A 388 10.82 -5.32 8.78
C GLN A 388 11.18 -4.68 10.13
N ASN A 389 10.86 -3.39 10.29
CA ASN A 389 10.86 -2.78 11.60
C ASN A 389 9.69 -3.37 12.39
N LEU A 390 10.02 -4.23 13.37
CA LEU A 390 9.05 -4.93 14.22
C LEU A 390 8.49 -4.03 15.33
N HIS A 391 8.99 -2.81 15.43
CA HIS A 391 8.63 -1.81 16.41
C HIS A 391 8.66 -0.41 15.78
N LYS A 392 8.03 0.56 16.46
CA LYS A 392 8.10 1.98 16.12
C LYS A 392 8.50 2.76 17.36
N GLY A 393 9.70 3.33 17.31
CA GLY A 393 10.28 4.09 18.41
C GLY A 393 9.82 5.53 18.47
N HIS A 394 9.73 6.06 19.69
CA HIS A 394 9.34 7.44 20.00
C HIS A 394 10.15 7.98 21.17
N ILE A 395 10.22 9.31 21.30
CA ILE A 395 10.84 9.95 22.45
C ILE A 395 9.79 10.10 23.56
N ASN A 396 9.76 9.13 24.47
CA ASN A 396 8.83 9.11 25.60
C ASN A 396 9.40 9.87 26.83
N PRO A 397 8.54 10.37 27.75
CA PRO A 397 8.99 11.00 29.00
C PRO A 397 9.81 10.03 29.86
N ALA A 398 10.78 10.52 30.62
CA ALA A 398 11.60 9.63 31.45
C ALA A 398 10.78 8.96 32.57
N ALA A 399 10.83 7.63 32.64
CA ALA A 399 10.04 6.84 33.56
C ALA A 399 10.82 5.63 34.11
N GLU A 400 10.48 5.24 35.34
CA GLU A 400 10.75 3.92 35.89
C GLU A 400 9.74 2.92 35.32
N LEU A 401 10.25 1.86 34.71
CA LEU A 401 9.46 0.85 34.01
C LEU A 401 9.37 -0.40 34.88
N SER A 402 8.17 -0.96 35.00
CA SER A 402 7.93 -2.18 35.78
C SER A 402 6.83 -3.00 35.13
N SER A 403 6.97 -4.31 35.11
CA SER A 403 5.98 -5.23 34.53
C SER A 403 5.94 -6.52 35.33
N SER A 404 4.75 -7.09 35.52
CA SER A 404 4.61 -8.45 36.09
C SER A 404 4.84 -9.54 35.04
N LEU A 405 4.69 -9.19 33.75
CA LEU A 405 4.87 -10.12 32.64
C LEU A 405 6.32 -10.60 32.52
N LYS A 406 6.49 -11.91 32.35
CA LYS A 406 7.81 -12.52 32.14
C LYS A 406 8.31 -12.26 30.72
N THR A 407 9.42 -11.55 30.61
CA THR A 407 10.04 -11.21 29.33
C THR A 407 10.56 -12.45 28.59
N TYR A 408 10.38 -12.46 27.27
CA TYR A 408 10.95 -13.44 26.37
C TYR A 408 12.29 -12.95 25.82
N GLN A 409 13.36 -13.72 26.07
CA GLN A 409 14.71 -13.43 25.60
C GLN A 409 15.19 -12.01 25.94
N HIS A 410 15.52 -11.21 24.93
CA HIS A 410 16.15 -9.89 25.03
C HIS A 410 15.19 -8.73 24.67
N PHE A 411 13.90 -9.03 24.49
CA PHE A 411 12.84 -8.09 24.08
C PHE A 411 12.20 -7.43 25.30
N THR A 412 12.95 -6.55 25.97
CA THR A 412 12.54 -5.98 27.27
C THR A 412 11.66 -4.74 27.13
N LEU A 413 10.96 -4.38 28.23
CA LEU A 413 10.08 -3.22 28.26
C LEU A 413 10.85 -1.90 28.09
N GLU A 414 12.07 -1.85 28.60
CA GLU A 414 12.97 -0.70 28.49
C GLU A 414 13.29 -0.39 27.03
N LYS A 415 13.62 -1.41 26.24
CA LYS A 415 13.89 -1.24 24.80
C LYS A 415 12.67 -0.77 24.03
N ALA A 416 11.49 -1.29 24.37
CA ALA A 416 10.22 -0.86 23.76
C ALA A 416 9.93 0.61 24.06
N TYR A 417 10.13 1.02 25.30
CA TYR A 417 9.85 2.38 25.76
C TYR A 417 10.84 3.40 25.18
N GLN A 418 12.10 3.01 25.02
CA GLN A 418 13.17 3.82 24.41
C GLN A 418 13.11 3.83 22.88
N GLY A 419 12.31 2.94 22.28
CA GLY A 419 12.19 2.81 20.82
C GLY A 419 13.38 2.11 20.16
N GLU A 420 14.14 1.32 20.91
CA GLU A 420 15.27 0.52 20.42
C GLU A 420 14.82 -0.85 19.87
N ASP A 421 13.77 -1.41 20.45
CA ASP A 421 13.16 -2.69 20.04
C ASP A 421 11.68 -2.75 20.45
N PHE A 422 11.07 -3.93 20.50
CA PHE A 422 9.75 -4.17 21.10
C PHE A 422 9.83 -4.97 22.41
N PHE A 423 8.74 -4.96 23.17
CA PHE A 423 8.59 -5.81 24.34
C PHE A 423 7.88 -7.09 23.93
N TRP A 424 8.45 -8.26 24.25
CA TRP A 424 7.82 -9.56 24.01
C TRP A 424 7.79 -10.33 25.33
N ALA A 425 6.60 -10.77 25.72
CA ALA A 425 6.40 -11.49 26.97
C ALA A 425 5.56 -12.75 26.76
N PHE A 426 5.71 -13.69 27.68
CA PHE A 426 4.86 -14.88 27.74
C PHE A 426 3.40 -14.53 28.01
N THR A 427 2.53 -15.52 27.89
CA THR A 427 1.08 -15.42 28.04
C THR A 427 0.65 -14.64 29.30
N PRO A 428 -0.02 -13.48 29.14
CA PRO A 428 -0.59 -12.71 30.25
C PRO A 428 -1.72 -13.44 30.99
N VAL A 429 -1.79 -13.26 32.31
CA VAL A 429 -2.92 -13.67 33.15
C VAL A 429 -3.66 -12.46 33.72
N SER A 430 -4.90 -12.67 34.19
CA SER A 430 -5.69 -11.61 34.84
C SER A 430 -4.92 -10.96 36.00
N GLY A 431 -4.87 -9.63 35.99
CA GLY A 431 -4.13 -8.83 36.98
C GLY A 431 -2.69 -8.51 36.57
N ASP A 432 -2.16 -9.08 35.48
CA ASP A 432 -0.86 -8.67 34.96
C ASP A 432 -0.85 -7.21 34.53
N PHE A 433 0.31 -6.56 34.67
CA PHE A 433 0.45 -5.15 34.37
C PHE A 433 1.78 -4.77 33.72
N ILE A 434 1.74 -3.66 32.98
CA ILE A 434 2.89 -2.90 32.50
C ILE A 434 2.73 -1.47 33.03
N ARG A 435 3.65 -0.99 33.87
CA ARG A 435 3.57 0.30 34.55
C ARG A 435 4.77 1.17 34.21
N MET A 436 4.46 2.40 33.82
CA MET A 436 5.39 3.47 33.50
C MET A 436 5.20 4.58 34.54
N ARG A 437 6.08 4.63 35.54
CA ARG A 437 6.05 5.65 36.59
C ARG A 437 7.01 6.77 36.24
N PHE A 438 6.51 7.97 36.00
CA PHE A 438 7.36 9.08 35.58
C PHE A 438 8.27 9.54 36.73
N PHE A 439 9.53 9.86 36.43
CA PHE A 439 10.46 10.38 37.46
C PHE A 439 10.03 11.76 37.97
N THR A 440 9.34 12.53 37.13
CA THR A 440 8.72 13.82 37.47
C THR A 440 7.30 13.82 36.93
N PRO A 441 6.29 14.32 37.65
CA PRO A 441 4.91 14.35 37.17
C PRO A 441 4.77 15.02 35.79
N VAL A 442 4.09 14.36 34.85
CA VAL A 442 3.99 14.79 33.45
C VAL A 442 2.54 15.11 33.09
N ARG A 443 2.30 16.30 32.52
CA ARG A 443 1.02 16.58 31.84
C ARG A 443 1.03 15.88 30.48
N VAL A 444 0.27 14.80 30.37
CA VAL A 444 0.14 14.03 29.12
C VAL A 444 -1.03 14.60 28.32
N GLU A 445 -0.83 14.79 27.02
CA GLU A 445 -1.87 15.24 26.07
C GLU A 445 -2.55 14.03 25.44
N ARG A 446 -1.75 13.09 24.92
CA ARG A 446 -2.23 11.89 24.24
C ARG A 446 -1.29 10.72 24.44
N PHE A 447 -1.83 9.52 24.32
CA PHE A 447 -1.07 8.28 24.28
C PHE A 447 -1.49 7.42 23.08
N PHE A 448 -0.58 6.58 22.64
CA PHE A 448 -0.81 5.55 21.65
C PHE A 448 0.02 4.31 22.01
N PHE A 449 -0.64 3.16 22.06
CA PHE A 449 -0.03 1.86 22.30
C PHE A 449 -0.45 0.88 21.21
N ARG A 450 0.52 0.18 20.62
CA ARG A 450 0.28 -0.90 19.65
C ARG A 450 0.89 -2.20 20.13
N SER A 451 0.10 -3.25 20.03
CA SER A 451 0.43 -4.60 20.39
C SER A 451 0.37 -5.53 19.17
N GLY A 452 1.22 -6.55 19.17
CA GLY A 452 1.50 -7.37 17.99
C GLY A 452 2.50 -6.73 17.03
N ASN A 453 3.06 -7.52 16.12
CA ASN A 453 3.88 -7.03 15.01
C ASN A 453 3.62 -7.87 13.75
N ILE A 454 4.27 -7.52 12.64
CA ILE A 454 4.07 -8.20 11.35
C ILE A 454 4.50 -9.69 11.35
N GLU A 455 5.48 -10.07 12.16
CA GLU A 455 5.93 -11.47 12.22
C GLU A 455 5.06 -12.31 13.15
N HIS A 456 4.43 -11.67 14.14
CA HIS A 456 3.58 -12.28 15.15
C HIS A 456 2.30 -11.44 15.32
N PRO A 457 1.39 -11.42 14.32
CA PRO A 457 0.18 -10.60 14.37
C PRO A 457 -0.82 -11.08 15.43
N GLY A 458 -0.71 -12.34 15.88
CA GLY A 458 -1.55 -12.90 16.93
C GLY A 458 -1.10 -12.54 18.36
N ASP A 459 0.17 -12.14 18.56
CA ASP A 459 0.73 -11.89 19.90
C ASP A 459 0.33 -10.49 20.39
N LYS A 460 -0.96 -10.33 20.72
CA LYS A 460 -1.59 -9.04 21.06
C LYS A 460 -2.13 -9.02 22.50
N LEU A 461 -2.21 -7.82 23.05
CA LEU A 461 -2.98 -7.51 24.25
C LEU A 461 -4.47 -7.57 23.91
N PHE A 462 -5.18 -8.47 24.57
CA PHE A 462 -6.64 -8.57 24.54
C PHE A 462 -7.19 -8.19 25.91
N ASN A 463 -8.38 -7.56 25.92
CA ASN A 463 -9.10 -7.23 27.15
C ASN A 463 -8.21 -6.53 28.21
N THR A 464 -7.45 -5.55 27.74
CA THR A 464 -6.47 -4.80 28.53
C THR A 464 -6.90 -3.34 28.60
N THR A 465 -6.80 -2.71 29.76
CA THR A 465 -7.14 -1.30 29.99
C THR A 465 -5.88 -0.43 30.03
N VAL A 466 -6.04 0.84 29.67
CA VAL A 466 -5.07 1.91 29.98
C VAL A 466 -5.60 2.68 31.18
N GLU A 467 -4.77 2.79 32.20
CA GLU A 467 -5.07 3.40 33.48
C GLU A 467 -4.05 4.51 33.80
N VAL A 468 -4.49 5.61 34.41
CA VAL A 468 -3.63 6.76 34.76
C VAL A 468 -3.70 7.08 36.24
N LEU A 469 -2.57 7.51 36.81
CA LEU A 469 -2.46 7.94 38.20
C LEU A 469 -2.11 9.43 38.25
N PRO A 470 -3.04 10.32 38.67
CA PRO A 470 -2.76 11.73 38.92
C PRO A 470 -1.78 11.94 40.08
N PHE A 471 -0.93 12.96 39.99
CA PHE A 471 0.00 13.33 41.08
C PHE A 471 -0.71 14.06 42.22
N ASP A 472 -1.57 15.04 41.89
CA ASP A 472 -2.35 15.80 42.87
C ASP A 472 -3.78 15.26 42.95
N ASN A 473 -4.01 14.30 43.86
CA ASN A 473 -5.36 13.75 44.14
C ASN A 473 -6.37 14.82 44.60
N LEU A 474 -5.89 15.99 45.06
CA LEU A 474 -6.71 17.05 45.65
C LEU A 474 -7.55 17.82 44.63
N GLN A 475 -7.18 17.85 43.34
CA GLN A 475 -7.91 18.64 42.34
C GLN A 475 -9.12 17.88 41.80
N ALA A 476 -8.97 16.57 41.55
CA ALA A 476 -10.08 15.68 41.17
C ALA A 476 -11.10 15.52 42.31
N GLU A 477 -10.67 15.44 43.57
CA GLU A 477 -11.57 15.38 44.72
C GLU A 477 -12.29 16.73 44.99
N LYS A 478 -11.65 17.88 44.71
CA LYS A 478 -12.29 19.20 44.85
C LYS A 478 -13.33 19.49 43.78
N GLU A 479 -13.13 19.03 42.53
CA GLU A 479 -14.13 19.15 41.48
C GLU A 479 -15.34 18.23 41.75
N ALA A 480 -15.13 17.05 42.31
CA ALA A 480 -16.21 16.16 42.77
C ALA A 480 -17.02 16.72 43.95
N LEU A 481 -16.41 17.58 44.79
CA LEU A 481 -17.08 18.21 45.94
C LEU A 481 -17.79 19.53 45.61
N THR A 482 -17.54 20.15 44.46
CA THR A 482 -18.12 21.46 44.09
C THR A 482 -19.31 21.38 43.15
N ASP A 483 -19.47 20.30 42.37
CA ASP A 483 -20.64 20.12 41.50
C ASP A 483 -21.63 19.14 42.16
N GLY A 484 -22.53 19.69 43.00
CA GLY A 484 -23.60 18.98 43.71
C GLY A 484 -24.70 18.41 42.81
N LYS A 485 -24.32 17.66 41.77
CA LYS A 485 -25.22 16.86 40.94
C LYS A 485 -24.68 15.45 40.83
N GLU A 486 -25.51 14.49 41.23
CA GLU A 486 -25.33 13.06 40.96
C GLU A 486 -24.96 12.82 39.49
N LYS A 487 -23.67 12.76 39.20
CA LYS A 487 -23.13 12.20 37.96
C LYS A 487 -22.34 10.98 38.38
N SER A 488 -22.68 9.84 37.79
CA SER A 488 -21.82 8.66 37.85
C SER A 488 -20.39 9.07 37.51
N PRO A 489 -19.38 8.64 38.27
CA PRO A 489 -18.00 8.98 37.98
C PRO A 489 -17.67 8.55 36.56
N LYS A 490 -17.25 9.51 35.72
CA LYS A 490 -16.98 9.32 34.30
C LYS A 490 -15.97 8.20 34.04
N TYR A 491 -15.02 8.05 34.95
CA TYR A 491 -13.98 7.03 34.92
C TYR A 491 -14.06 6.16 36.16
N HIS A 492 -13.81 4.87 35.98
CA HIS A 492 -13.74 3.93 37.09
C HIS A 492 -12.39 4.09 37.81
N ARG A 493 -12.44 4.48 39.08
CA ARG A 493 -11.27 4.55 39.97
C ARG A 493 -11.01 3.17 40.58
N THR A 494 -9.79 2.67 40.45
CA THR A 494 -9.34 1.42 41.06
C THR A 494 -9.00 1.65 42.54
N GLU A 495 -8.94 0.56 43.32
CA GLU A 495 -8.64 0.61 44.77
C GLU A 495 -7.27 1.23 45.07
N ASP A 496 -6.31 1.09 44.16
CA ASP A 496 -4.96 1.66 44.26
C ASP A 496 -4.84 3.07 43.64
N GLY A 497 -5.96 3.70 43.31
CA GLY A 497 -6.02 5.12 42.96
C GLY A 497 -5.87 5.46 41.47
N PHE A 498 -5.69 4.47 40.59
CA PHE A 498 -5.66 4.69 39.15
C PHE A 498 -7.07 4.92 38.57
N TYR A 499 -7.16 5.59 37.44
CA TYR A 499 -8.40 5.78 36.68
C TYR A 499 -8.30 5.06 35.35
N ARG A 500 -9.26 4.17 35.05
CA ARG A 500 -9.39 3.50 33.75
C ARG A 500 -9.93 4.47 32.72
N ILE A 501 -9.13 4.78 31.70
CA ILE A 501 -9.48 5.79 30.70
C ILE A 501 -9.69 5.24 29.29
N ALA A 502 -9.11 4.08 28.95
CA ALA A 502 -9.27 3.47 27.62
C ALA A 502 -9.10 1.95 27.64
N TRP A 503 -9.48 1.32 26.53
CA TRP A 503 -9.40 -0.13 26.32
C TRP A 503 -8.66 -0.44 25.02
N PHE A 504 -7.91 -1.54 25.02
CA PHE A 504 -7.34 -2.10 23.80
C PHE A 504 -8.44 -2.70 22.91
N HIS A 505 -8.43 -2.30 21.65
CA HIS A 505 -9.27 -2.86 20.60
C HIS A 505 -8.38 -3.39 19.49
N ASN A 506 -8.46 -4.70 19.22
CA ASN A 506 -7.64 -5.39 18.21
C ASN A 506 -6.12 -5.13 18.31
N GLY A 507 -5.61 -5.02 19.54
CA GLY A 507 -4.19 -4.76 19.81
C GLY A 507 -3.78 -3.28 19.71
N VAL A 508 -4.70 -2.34 19.53
CA VAL A 508 -4.39 -0.90 19.53
C VAL A 508 -5.17 -0.20 20.63
N CYS A 509 -4.53 0.75 21.32
CA CYS A 509 -5.19 1.66 22.23
C CYS A 509 -4.61 3.06 22.06
N GLU A 510 -5.45 4.03 21.71
CA GLU A 510 -5.07 5.43 21.60
C GLU A 510 -6.13 6.31 22.27
N GLY A 511 -5.71 7.46 22.77
CA GLY A 511 -6.63 8.39 23.43
C GLY A 511 -5.95 9.66 23.90
N GLU A 512 -6.78 10.67 24.16
CA GLU A 512 -6.39 11.91 24.81
C GLU A 512 -6.54 11.77 26.33
N VAL A 513 -5.66 12.42 27.09
CA VAL A 513 -5.75 12.49 28.54
C VAL A 513 -6.42 13.81 28.91
N GLU A 514 -7.51 13.74 29.68
CA GLU A 514 -8.25 14.95 30.04
C GLU A 514 -7.40 15.90 30.89
N PRO A 515 -7.39 17.21 30.60
CA PRO A 515 -6.63 18.18 31.38
C PRO A 515 -6.98 18.22 32.89
N SER A 516 -8.18 17.78 33.26
CA SER A 516 -8.66 17.69 34.65
C SER A 516 -7.85 16.71 35.51
N PHE A 517 -7.18 15.73 34.92
CA PHE A 517 -6.27 14.84 35.65
C PHE A 517 -4.98 15.53 36.09
N GLY A 518 -4.66 16.70 35.54
CA GLY A 518 -3.43 17.43 35.84
C GLY A 518 -2.17 16.64 35.47
N PRO A 519 -1.03 16.90 36.14
CA PRO A 519 0.18 16.10 35.98
C PRO A 519 -0.03 14.66 36.47
N LEU A 520 0.38 13.68 35.66
CA LEU A 520 0.32 12.27 36.01
C LEU A 520 1.61 11.80 36.67
N GLU A 521 1.49 10.98 37.72
CA GLU A 521 2.60 10.23 38.31
C GLU A 521 2.91 8.95 37.50
N ALA A 522 1.89 8.26 36.98
CA ALA A 522 2.09 7.01 36.25
C ALA A 522 1.00 6.73 35.21
N ILE A 523 1.36 5.92 34.21
CA ILE A 523 0.44 5.22 33.31
C ILE A 523 0.64 3.72 33.50
N ARG A 524 -0.45 2.94 33.50
CA ARG A 524 -0.42 1.49 33.61
C ARG A 524 -1.32 0.84 32.57
N LEU A 525 -0.84 -0.23 31.96
CA LEU A 525 -1.66 -1.17 31.20
C LEU A 525 -2.00 -2.34 32.11
N THR A 526 -3.28 -2.70 32.22
CA THR A 526 -3.75 -3.75 33.13
C THR A 526 -4.56 -4.80 32.36
N VAL A 527 -4.16 -6.06 32.47
CA VAL A 527 -4.82 -7.20 31.82
C VAL A 527 -6.00 -7.64 32.68
N ILE A 528 -7.21 -7.61 32.12
CA ILE A 528 -8.44 -7.88 32.88
C ILE A 528 -8.77 -9.38 32.90
N THR A 529 -8.48 -10.10 31.82
CA THR A 529 -8.72 -11.54 31.70
C THR A 529 -7.51 -12.25 31.12
N ASP A 530 -7.38 -13.55 31.42
CA ASP A 530 -6.34 -14.41 30.88
C ASP A 530 -6.30 -14.35 29.34
N SER A 531 -5.10 -14.23 28.78
CA SER A 531 -4.88 -14.29 27.34
C SER A 531 -4.57 -15.73 26.92
N PRO A 532 -5.05 -16.21 25.77
CA PRO A 532 -4.65 -17.51 25.24
C PRO A 532 -3.29 -17.46 24.50
N VAL A 533 -2.73 -16.26 24.29
CA VAL A 533 -1.55 -16.03 23.45
C VAL A 533 -0.50 -15.18 24.16
N TRP A 534 0.73 -15.23 23.65
CA TRP A 534 1.83 -14.36 24.09
C TRP A 534 1.55 -12.91 23.70
N VAL A 535 2.36 -11.98 24.20
CA VAL A 535 2.11 -10.56 24.00
C VAL A 535 3.34 -9.83 23.47
N ILE A 536 3.13 -9.03 22.43
CA ILE A 536 4.10 -8.06 21.94
C ILE A 536 3.56 -6.65 22.15
N LEU A 537 4.38 -5.73 22.62
CA LEU A 537 4.11 -4.29 22.62
C LEU A 537 5.15 -3.62 21.70
N SER A 538 4.70 -3.21 20.52
CA SER A 538 5.56 -2.79 19.39
C SER A 538 5.64 -1.27 19.21
N GLU A 539 4.71 -0.51 19.79
CA GLU A 539 4.75 0.96 19.76
C GLU A 539 4.25 1.49 21.11
N ILE A 540 5.08 2.31 21.75
CA ILE A 540 4.71 3.08 22.93
C ILE A 540 4.95 4.54 22.60
N PHE A 541 3.89 5.33 22.66
CA PHE A 541 3.95 6.75 22.39
C PHE A 541 3.16 7.52 23.45
N ILE A 542 3.84 8.40 24.18
CA ILE A 542 3.25 9.27 25.20
C ILE A 542 3.68 10.69 24.88
N LYS A 543 2.71 11.53 24.46
CA LYS A 543 2.96 12.94 24.17
C LYS A 543 2.70 13.79 25.41
N LYS A 544 3.72 14.52 25.86
CA LYS A 544 3.56 15.57 26.88
C LYS A 544 2.98 16.85 26.26
N VAL A 545 2.24 17.62 27.05
CA VAL A 545 1.89 19.01 26.74
C VAL A 545 3.19 19.84 26.74
N GLU A 546 3.40 20.65 25.71
CA GLU A 546 4.57 21.56 25.62
C GLU A 546 4.49 22.72 26.61
#